data_AF-I1XUU0-F1
#
_entry.id   AF-I1XUU0-F1
#
_cell.length_a   1.000
_cell.length_b   1.000
_cell.length_c   1.000
_cell.angle_alpha   90.00
_cell.angle_beta   90.00
_cell.angle_gamma   90.00
#
_symmetry.space_group_name_H-M   'P 1'
#
loop_
_entity.id
_entity.type
_entity.pdbx_description
1 polymer ?
#
loop_
_entity_poly.entity_id
_entity_poly.type
_entity_poly.pdbx_seq_one_letter_code
_entity_poly.pdbx_strand_id
1 'polypeptide(L)'
;GLYYGSFLFLNTWNIGTILLLMTMATAFMGYVLPWGQMSFWGATVITNLLSAIPYTGHNLVQWIWGGFSVDKPTLTRFFTFHFILPFIITGLATIHLLFLHETGSSNPSGMTSSPDKIMFHPYYTIKDIFGLALLLLLLTSLTLFTPDLLTDPDNYTLANPLNTPPHIKPEWYFLFAYTILRSIPNKLGGVLALLLSIMILTIIPAIHTSKQQSM
;
A
#
# COMPACT_ATOMS: atom_id res chain seq x y z
N GLY A 1 3.26 -14.06 7.11
CA GLY A 1 3.81 -14.07 5.75
C GLY A 1 5.28 -14.43 5.78
N LEU A 2 6.17 -13.43 5.86
CA LEU A 2 7.63 -13.61 5.86
C LEU A 2 8.13 -14.55 6.96
N TYR A 3 7.81 -14.26 8.22
CA TYR A 3 8.35 -15.00 9.38
C TYR A 3 8.03 -16.51 9.37
N TYR A 4 6.81 -16.89 8.95
CA TYR A 4 6.32 -18.27 8.97
C TYR A 4 6.40 -18.97 7.61
N GLY A 5 7.13 -18.41 6.64
CA GLY A 5 7.27 -19.01 5.31
C GLY A 5 5.98 -19.09 4.48
N SER A 6 4.91 -18.37 4.83
CA SER A 6 3.63 -18.43 4.09
C SER A 6 3.74 -17.87 2.67
N PHE A 7 4.83 -17.18 2.33
CA PHE A 7 5.12 -16.75 0.95
C PHE A 7 5.34 -17.93 -0.01
N LEU A 8 5.58 -19.15 0.50
CA LEU A 8 5.66 -20.37 -0.31
C LEU A 8 4.31 -20.73 -0.96
N PHE A 9 3.19 -20.19 -0.49
CA PHE A 9 1.92 -20.22 -1.21
C PHE A 9 1.93 -19.20 -2.34
N LEU A 10 2.62 -19.53 -3.44
CA LEU A 10 3.00 -18.58 -4.50
C LEU A 10 1.83 -17.76 -5.04
N ASN A 11 0.70 -18.40 -5.36
CA ASN A 11 -0.48 -17.72 -5.90
C ASN A 11 -1.06 -16.74 -4.89
N THR A 12 -1.31 -17.20 -3.66
CA THR A 12 -1.81 -16.37 -2.56
C THR A 12 -0.86 -15.21 -2.27
N TRP A 13 0.45 -15.46 -2.21
CA TRP A 13 1.48 -14.46 -1.94
C TRP A 13 1.56 -13.38 -3.02
N ASN A 14 1.55 -13.78 -4.29
CA ASN A 14 1.62 -12.84 -5.42
C ASN A 14 0.35 -11.98 -5.48
N ILE A 15 -0.85 -12.56 -5.31
CA ILE A 15 -2.08 -11.77 -5.20
C ILE A 15 -2.04 -10.85 -3.98
N GLY A 16 -1.47 -11.30 -2.85
CA GLY A 16 -1.25 -10.46 -1.67
C GLY A 16 -0.35 -9.25 -1.94
N THR A 17 0.69 -9.42 -2.76
CA THR A 17 1.57 -8.33 -3.19
C THR A 17 0.84 -7.35 -4.13
N ILE A 18 -0.03 -7.85 -5.01
CA ILE A 18 -0.89 -7.00 -5.86
C ILE A 18 -1.89 -6.22 -4.98
N LEU A 19 -2.52 -6.86 -3.99
CA LEU A 19 -3.42 -6.21 -3.03
C LEU A 19 -2.72 -5.06 -2.28
N LEU A 20 -1.47 -5.27 -1.86
CA LEU A 20 -0.66 -4.23 -1.23
C LEU A 20 -0.49 -3.02 -2.17
N LEU A 21 -0.07 -3.24 -3.41
CA LEU A 21 0.12 -2.17 -4.40
C LEU A 21 -1.17 -1.41 -4.71
N MET A 22 -2.29 -2.13 -4.84
CA MET A 22 -3.60 -1.52 -5.10
C MET A 22 -4.07 -0.67 -3.91
N THR A 23 -3.84 -1.15 -2.68
CA THR A 23 -4.16 -0.42 -1.46
C THR A 23 -3.31 0.85 -1.33
N MET A 24 -2.01 0.75 -1.63
CA MET A 24 -1.09 1.90 -1.66
C MET A 24 -1.55 2.94 -2.68
N ALA A 25 -1.88 2.53 -3.91
CA ALA A 25 -2.41 3.44 -4.93
C ALA A 25 -3.70 4.12 -4.48
N THR A 26 -4.64 3.35 -3.91
CA THR A 26 -5.93 3.84 -3.42
C THR A 26 -5.75 4.88 -2.30
N ALA A 27 -4.89 4.59 -1.33
CA ALA A 27 -4.59 5.50 -0.22
C ALA A 27 -3.94 6.80 -0.70
N PHE A 28 -2.95 6.70 -1.61
CA PHE A 28 -2.31 7.87 -2.21
C PHE A 28 -3.33 8.77 -2.91
N MET A 29 -4.18 8.23 -3.79
CA MET A 29 -5.19 9.03 -4.49
C MET A 29 -6.23 9.62 -3.54
N GLY A 30 -6.62 8.88 -2.50
CA GLY A 30 -7.53 9.36 -1.46
C GLY A 30 -6.97 10.55 -0.69
N TYR A 31 -5.67 10.52 -0.40
CA TYR A 31 -4.97 11.62 0.26
C TYR A 31 -4.91 12.90 -0.56
N VAL A 32 -5.06 12.82 -1.90
CA VAL A 32 -5.10 14.02 -2.76
C VAL A 32 -6.45 14.75 -2.69
N LEU A 33 -7.53 14.05 -2.33
CA LEU A 33 -8.90 14.56 -2.43
C LEU A 33 -9.23 15.76 -1.54
N PRO A 34 -8.72 15.90 -0.30
CA PRO A 34 -8.96 17.08 0.54
C PRO A 34 -8.39 18.38 -0.05
N TRP A 35 -7.48 18.29 -1.04
CA TRP A 35 -6.88 19.43 -1.72
C TRP A 35 -6.16 20.43 -0.81
N GLY A 36 -5.50 19.91 0.24
CA GLY A 36 -4.59 20.69 1.08
C GLY A 36 -3.18 20.82 0.49
N GLN A 37 -2.29 21.53 1.18
CA GLN A 37 -0.92 21.74 0.72
C GLN A 37 -0.14 20.43 0.54
N MET A 38 -0.17 19.53 1.54
CA MET A 38 0.52 18.23 1.44
C MET A 38 -0.10 17.33 0.38
N SER A 39 -1.43 17.34 0.23
CA SER A 39 -2.15 16.67 -0.84
C SER A 39 -1.65 17.09 -2.22
N PHE A 40 -1.61 18.39 -2.50
CA PHE A 40 -1.24 18.94 -3.82
C PHE A 40 0.25 18.73 -4.13
N TRP A 41 1.13 19.08 -3.20
CA TRP A 41 2.57 18.96 -3.41
C TRP A 41 3.04 17.51 -3.39
N GLY A 42 2.42 16.66 -2.55
CA GLY A 42 2.61 15.21 -2.59
C GLY A 42 2.23 14.62 -3.94
N ALA A 43 1.05 14.98 -4.47
CA ALA A 43 0.63 14.56 -5.81
C ALA A 43 1.65 14.99 -6.88
N THR A 44 2.07 16.25 -6.84
CA THR A 44 3.02 16.83 -7.80
C THR A 44 4.36 16.09 -7.78
N VAL A 45 4.96 15.89 -6.60
CA VAL A 45 6.26 15.23 -6.47
C VAL A 45 6.20 13.75 -6.86
N ILE A 46 5.22 13.01 -6.32
CA ILE A 46 5.13 11.55 -6.50
C ILE A 46 4.83 11.19 -7.95
N THR A 47 3.85 11.84 -8.58
CA THR A 47 3.51 11.54 -9.97
C THR A 47 4.62 11.96 -10.94
N ASN A 48 5.33 13.05 -10.66
CA ASN A 48 6.45 13.50 -11.47
C ASN A 48 7.67 12.56 -11.40
N LEU A 49 7.71 11.58 -10.49
CA LEU A 49 8.72 10.52 -10.51
C LEU A 49 8.70 9.73 -11.83
N LEU A 50 7.53 9.59 -12.46
CA LEU A 50 7.39 8.89 -13.75
C LEU A 50 8.11 9.60 -14.90
N SER A 51 8.41 10.90 -14.79
CA SER A 51 9.21 11.61 -15.79
C SER A 51 10.66 11.12 -15.87
N ALA A 52 11.11 10.32 -14.90
CA ALA A 52 12.42 9.66 -14.94
C ALA A 52 12.51 8.55 -16.01
N ILE A 53 11.36 8.04 -16.50
CA ILE A 53 11.32 7.00 -17.53
C ILE A 53 11.86 7.60 -18.85
N PRO A 54 12.91 6.99 -19.46
CA PRO A 54 13.47 7.48 -20.72
C PRO A 54 12.44 7.53 -21.84
N TYR A 55 12.54 8.56 -22.69
CA TYR A 55 11.74 8.80 -23.90
C TYR A 55 10.25 9.13 -23.67
N THR A 56 9.54 8.40 -22.80
CA THR A 56 8.08 8.51 -22.65
C THR A 56 7.63 9.14 -21.34
N GLY A 57 8.53 9.32 -20.36
CA GLY A 57 8.17 9.73 -19.00
C GLY A 57 7.42 11.05 -18.91
N HIS A 58 7.83 12.07 -19.65
CA HIS A 58 7.16 13.39 -19.63
C HIS A 58 5.73 13.31 -20.18
N ASN A 59 5.54 12.59 -21.29
CA ASN A 59 4.22 12.37 -21.89
C ASN A 59 3.32 11.59 -20.92
N LEU A 60 3.86 10.59 -20.22
CA LEU A 60 3.11 9.80 -19.24
C LEU A 60 2.63 10.67 -18.05
N VAL A 61 3.49 11.54 -17.53
CA VAL A 61 3.13 12.47 -16.44
C VAL A 61 2.00 13.41 -16.87
N GLN A 62 2.15 14.08 -18.01
CA GLN A 62 1.12 14.99 -18.54
C GLN A 62 -0.19 14.25 -18.85
N TRP A 63 -0.09 13.01 -19.34
CA TRP A 63 -1.25 12.15 -19.57
C TRP A 63 -1.96 11.79 -18.27
N ILE A 64 -1.25 11.52 -17.17
CA ILE A 64 -1.86 11.27 -15.85
C ILE A 64 -2.51 12.55 -15.33
N TRP A 65 -1.83 13.69 -15.44
CA TRP A 65 -2.37 14.96 -14.97
C TRP A 65 -3.57 15.44 -15.78
N GLY A 66 -3.63 15.09 -17.07
CA GLY A 66 -4.61 15.67 -18.00
C GLY A 66 -4.31 17.14 -18.31
N GLY A 67 -3.03 17.53 -18.25
CA GLY A 67 -2.56 18.91 -18.36
C GLY A 67 -1.06 19.03 -18.11
N PHE A 68 -0.57 20.26 -17.92
CA PHE A 68 0.85 20.55 -17.72
C PHE A 68 1.30 20.50 -16.25
N SER A 69 0.35 20.50 -15.32
CA SER A 69 0.56 20.41 -13.88
C SER A 69 -0.60 19.66 -13.23
N VAL A 70 -0.45 19.30 -11.95
CA VAL A 70 -1.58 18.85 -11.13
C VAL A 70 -2.60 19.99 -11.04
N ASP A 71 -3.83 19.73 -11.46
CA ASP A 71 -4.94 20.70 -11.46
C ASP A 71 -6.29 19.96 -11.44
N LYS A 72 -7.40 20.66 -11.65
CA LYS A 72 -8.77 20.14 -11.66
C LYS A 72 -8.96 18.84 -12.44
N PRO A 73 -8.42 18.66 -13.67
CA PRO A 73 -8.55 17.39 -14.39
C PRO A 73 -7.93 16.21 -13.63
N THR A 74 -6.80 16.45 -12.95
CA THR A 74 -6.12 15.44 -12.12
C THR A 74 -7.01 15.04 -10.94
N LEU A 75 -7.55 16.02 -10.20
CA LEU A 75 -8.39 15.78 -9.03
C LEU A 75 -9.64 14.96 -9.37
N THR A 76 -10.35 15.33 -10.45
CA THR A 76 -11.56 14.60 -10.88
C THR A 76 -11.25 13.15 -11.22
N ARG A 77 -10.13 12.87 -11.90
CA ARG A 77 -9.73 11.49 -12.24
C ARG A 77 -9.29 10.71 -11.01
N PHE A 78 -8.54 11.34 -10.11
CA PHE A 78 -8.09 10.72 -8.87
C PHE A 78 -9.28 10.35 -7.97
N PHE A 79 -10.32 11.18 -7.93
CA PHE A 79 -11.58 10.83 -7.27
C PHE A 79 -12.21 9.58 -7.89
N THR A 80 -12.34 9.53 -9.22
CA THR A 80 -12.92 8.34 -9.90
C THR A 80 -12.09 7.08 -9.64
N PHE A 81 -10.77 7.16 -9.71
CA PHE A 81 -9.90 6.02 -9.42
C PHE A 81 -9.96 5.60 -7.95
N HIS A 82 -9.86 6.55 -7.02
CA HIS A 82 -10.01 6.28 -5.59
C HIS A 82 -11.36 5.63 -5.26
N PHE A 83 -12.42 5.99 -5.97
CA PHE A 83 -13.74 5.38 -5.79
C PHE A 83 -13.81 3.93 -6.31
N ILE A 84 -13.30 3.65 -7.51
CA ILE A 84 -13.42 2.32 -8.13
C ILE A 84 -12.46 1.28 -7.55
N LEU A 85 -11.24 1.70 -7.16
CA LEU A 85 -10.19 0.75 -6.74
C LEU A 85 -10.54 -0.07 -5.49
N PRO A 86 -11.21 0.46 -4.45
CA PRO A 86 -11.72 -0.35 -3.33
C PRO A 86 -12.58 -1.55 -3.78
N PHE A 87 -13.39 -1.40 -4.83
CA PHE A 87 -14.21 -2.50 -5.37
C PHE A 87 -13.37 -3.53 -6.13
N ILE A 88 -12.31 -3.07 -6.81
CA ILE A 88 -11.34 -3.97 -7.44
C ILE A 88 -10.56 -4.74 -6.36
N ILE A 89 -10.20 -4.08 -5.26
CA ILE A 89 -9.51 -4.68 -4.10
C ILE A 89 -10.38 -5.77 -3.48
N THR A 90 -11.70 -5.58 -3.31
CA THR A 90 -12.58 -6.66 -2.82
C THR A 90 -12.61 -7.85 -3.79
N GLY A 91 -12.63 -7.63 -5.10
CA GLY A 91 -12.50 -8.70 -6.10
C GLY A 91 -11.18 -9.47 -5.97
N LEU A 92 -10.05 -8.76 -5.84
CA LEU A 92 -8.73 -9.35 -5.63
C LEU A 92 -8.62 -10.09 -4.29
N ALA A 93 -9.27 -9.60 -3.23
CA ALA A 93 -9.31 -10.26 -1.92
C ALA A 93 -10.06 -11.59 -1.99
N THR A 94 -11.15 -11.67 -2.77
CA THR A 94 -11.84 -12.94 -3.03
C THR A 94 -10.92 -13.93 -3.76
N ILE A 95 -10.18 -13.48 -4.78
CA ILE A 95 -9.20 -14.33 -5.49
C ILE A 95 -8.07 -14.78 -4.54
N HIS A 96 -7.59 -13.89 -3.67
CA HIS A 96 -6.58 -14.20 -2.66
C HIS A 96 -7.05 -15.33 -1.72
N LEU A 97 -8.30 -15.24 -1.24
CA LEU A 97 -8.90 -16.25 -0.38
C LEU A 97 -9.19 -17.56 -1.13
N LEU A 98 -9.56 -17.51 -2.41
CA LEU A 98 -9.74 -18.69 -3.25
C LEU A 98 -8.44 -19.50 -3.32
N PHE A 99 -7.32 -18.88 -3.67
CA PHE A 99 -6.02 -19.56 -3.69
C PHE A 99 -5.60 -20.05 -2.30
N LEU A 100 -5.90 -19.30 -1.24
CA LEU A 100 -5.65 -19.75 0.13
C LEU A 100 -6.47 -21.01 0.47
N HIS A 101 -7.71 -21.12 -0.02
CA HIS A 101 -8.56 -22.27 0.23
C HIS A 101 -8.15 -23.53 -0.54
N GLU A 102 -7.37 -23.40 -1.63
CA GLU A 102 -6.79 -24.56 -2.33
C GLU A 102 -5.78 -25.31 -1.46
N THR A 103 -4.96 -24.59 -0.68
CA THR A 103 -3.92 -25.17 0.18
C THR A 103 -4.34 -25.29 1.65
N GLY A 104 -5.24 -24.42 2.09
CA GLY A 104 -5.47 -24.14 3.51
C GLY A 104 -4.37 -23.25 4.12
N SER A 105 -4.62 -22.79 5.35
CA SER A 105 -3.69 -21.94 6.10
C SER A 105 -2.42 -22.66 6.56
N SER A 106 -1.29 -21.97 6.55
CA SER A 106 -0.08 -22.38 7.29
C SER A 106 -0.29 -22.26 8.80
N ASN A 107 0.63 -22.83 9.58
CA ASN A 107 0.64 -22.72 11.05
C ASN A 107 2.07 -22.38 11.55
N PRO A 108 2.23 -21.98 12.83
CA PRO A 108 3.51 -21.53 13.37
C PRO A 108 4.66 -22.54 13.25
N SER A 109 4.39 -23.85 13.27
CA SER A 109 5.42 -24.89 13.16
C SER A 109 5.92 -25.11 11.73
N GLY A 110 5.22 -24.59 10.72
CA GLY A 110 5.53 -24.87 9.31
C GLY A 110 5.35 -26.33 8.88
N MET A 111 4.88 -27.22 9.77
CA MET A 111 4.55 -28.62 9.45
C MET A 111 3.12 -28.76 8.92
N THR A 112 2.79 -29.92 8.35
CA THR A 112 1.40 -30.20 7.93
C THR A 112 0.44 -30.23 9.13
N SER A 113 -0.62 -29.43 9.05
CA SER A 113 -1.67 -29.37 10.09
C SER A 113 -2.83 -30.33 9.84
N SER A 114 -2.81 -31.11 8.75
CA SER A 114 -3.84 -32.09 8.41
C SER A 114 -4.26 -33.03 9.54
N PRO A 115 -3.37 -33.57 10.40
CA PRO A 115 -3.79 -34.47 11.47
C PRO A 115 -4.57 -33.79 12.61
N ASP A 116 -4.54 -32.45 12.71
CA ASP A 116 -5.13 -31.69 13.81
C ASP A 116 -5.92 -30.47 13.31
N LYS A 117 -6.76 -30.69 12.30
CA LYS A 117 -7.68 -29.66 11.80
C LYS A 117 -8.90 -29.55 12.69
N ILE A 118 -9.27 -28.33 13.03
CA ILE A 118 -10.53 -27.97 13.70
C ILE A 118 -11.45 -27.23 12.74
N MET A 119 -12.75 -27.28 12.99
CA MET A 119 -13.71 -26.45 12.24
C MET A 119 -13.44 -24.95 12.49
N PHE A 120 -13.66 -24.11 11.47
CA PHE A 120 -13.45 -22.68 11.60
C PHE A 120 -14.39 -22.07 12.67
N HIS A 121 -15.67 -22.44 12.61
CA HIS A 121 -16.65 -22.11 13.64
C HIS A 121 -16.70 -23.22 14.71
N PRO A 122 -16.72 -22.90 16.02
CA PRO A 122 -16.73 -21.55 16.60
C PRO A 122 -15.34 -20.95 16.83
N TYR A 123 -14.28 -21.76 16.74
CA TYR A 123 -12.95 -21.45 17.27
C TYR A 123 -12.31 -20.18 16.68
N TYR A 124 -12.22 -20.07 15.36
CA TYR A 124 -11.66 -18.88 14.71
C TYR A 124 -12.69 -17.76 14.61
N THR A 125 -13.99 -18.06 14.54
CA THR A 125 -15.04 -17.01 14.58
C THR A 125 -14.96 -16.18 15.86
N ILE A 126 -14.86 -16.81 17.05
CA ILE A 126 -14.78 -16.07 18.32
C ILE A 126 -13.44 -15.33 18.45
N LYS A 127 -12.35 -15.94 17.97
CA LYS A 127 -11.01 -15.32 17.96
C LYS A 127 -11.00 -14.06 17.09
N ASP A 128 -11.62 -14.11 15.93
CA ASP A 128 -11.67 -13.00 14.98
C ASP A 128 -12.60 -11.88 15.47
N ILE A 129 -13.73 -12.20 16.12
CA ILE A 129 -14.58 -11.20 16.80
C ILE A 129 -13.81 -10.48 17.90
N PHE A 130 -13.03 -11.20 18.70
CA PHE A 130 -12.18 -10.58 19.72
C PHE A 130 -11.13 -9.66 19.09
N GLY A 131 -10.46 -10.11 18.02
CA GLY A 131 -9.51 -9.29 17.26
C GLY A 131 -10.15 -8.02 16.68
N LEU A 132 -11.37 -8.13 16.14
CA LEU A 132 -12.13 -6.98 15.63
C LEU A 132 -12.48 -6.00 16.76
N ALA A 133 -12.90 -6.49 17.92
CA ALA A 133 -13.19 -5.62 19.08
C ALA A 133 -11.94 -4.82 19.51
N LEU A 134 -10.77 -5.45 19.51
CA LEU A 134 -9.50 -4.77 19.82
C LEU A 134 -9.11 -3.75 18.75
N LEU A 135 -9.27 -4.08 17.47
CA LEU A 135 -9.04 -3.14 16.36
C LEU A 135 -9.95 -1.91 16.48
N LEU A 136 -11.24 -2.12 16.75
CA LEU A 136 -12.22 -1.04 16.91
C LEU A 136 -11.92 -0.18 18.14
N LEU A 137 -11.49 -0.79 19.25
CA LEU A 137 -11.05 -0.04 20.44
C LEU A 137 -9.89 0.90 20.10
N LEU A 138 -8.86 0.39 19.40
CA LEU A 138 -7.71 1.22 18.99
C LEU A 138 -8.14 2.33 18.01
N LEU A 139 -8.91 1.98 16.97
CA LEU A 139 -9.37 2.95 15.98
C LEU A 139 -10.23 4.05 16.61
N THR A 140 -11.20 3.69 17.45
CA THR A 140 -12.06 4.67 18.13
C THR A 140 -11.29 5.50 19.15
N SER A 141 -10.31 4.93 19.84
CA SER A 141 -9.45 5.71 20.74
C SER A 141 -8.64 6.75 19.97
N LEU A 142 -8.08 6.39 18.81
CA LEU A 142 -7.35 7.33 17.95
C LEU A 142 -8.27 8.44 17.45
N THR A 143 -9.45 8.11 16.91
CA THR A 143 -10.34 9.11 16.30
C THR A 143 -11.04 10.01 17.32
N LEU A 144 -11.35 9.52 18.52
CA LEU A 144 -12.06 10.30 19.54
C LEU A 144 -11.13 11.10 20.44
N PHE A 145 -9.94 10.59 20.77
CA PHE A 145 -9.04 11.27 21.71
C PHE A 145 -7.91 12.02 21.02
N THR A 146 -7.40 11.54 19.88
CA THR A 146 -6.22 12.11 19.20
C THR A 146 -6.31 12.02 17.67
N PRO A 147 -7.35 12.61 17.03
CA PRO A 147 -7.64 12.40 15.60
C PRO A 147 -6.51 12.87 14.66
N ASP A 148 -5.73 13.87 15.09
CA ASP A 148 -4.67 14.46 14.28
C ASP A 148 -3.29 13.84 14.51
N LEU A 149 -3.17 12.82 15.37
CA LEU A 149 -1.88 12.24 15.75
C LEU A 149 -1.06 11.74 14.55
N LEU A 150 -1.73 11.26 13.51
CA LEU A 150 -1.10 10.66 12.33
C LEU A 150 -1.15 11.57 11.08
N THR A 151 -1.70 12.79 11.20
CA THR A 151 -1.93 13.70 10.07
C THR A 151 -0.91 14.84 10.07
N ASP A 152 -0.50 15.30 8.89
CA ASP A 152 0.34 16.49 8.78
C ASP A 152 -0.49 17.80 8.87
N PRO A 153 -0.14 18.74 9.77
CA PRO A 153 -0.90 19.97 9.96
C PRO A 153 -0.96 20.87 8.72
N ASP A 154 0.04 20.80 7.83
CA ASP A 154 0.05 21.62 6.62
C ASP A 154 -1.12 21.26 5.69
N ASN A 155 -1.68 20.05 5.80
CA ASN A 155 -2.81 19.64 4.97
C ASN A 155 -4.15 20.28 5.36
N TYR A 156 -4.21 20.99 6.49
CA TYR A 156 -5.34 21.85 6.85
C TYR A 156 -5.35 23.18 6.09
N THR A 157 -4.24 23.56 5.47
CA THR A 157 -4.17 24.74 4.61
C THR A 157 -4.48 24.36 3.17
N LEU A 158 -5.33 25.16 2.51
CA LEU A 158 -5.70 24.93 1.10
C LEU A 158 -4.45 24.98 0.20
N ALA A 159 -4.44 24.11 -0.82
CA ALA A 159 -3.35 24.04 -1.77
C ALA A 159 -3.06 25.40 -2.43
N ASN A 160 -1.80 25.81 -2.40
CA ASN A 160 -1.30 26.98 -3.13
C ASN A 160 -0.15 26.54 -4.06
N PRO A 161 -0.36 26.49 -5.38
CA PRO A 161 0.66 26.11 -6.35
C PRO A 161 1.91 27.01 -6.36
N LEU A 162 1.81 28.22 -5.79
CA LEU A 162 2.90 29.19 -5.73
C LEU A 162 3.67 29.17 -4.39
N ASN A 163 3.23 28.39 -3.41
CA ASN A 163 3.88 28.30 -2.10
C ASN A 163 4.10 26.84 -1.69
N THR A 164 5.35 26.40 -1.81
CA THR A 164 5.80 25.06 -1.45
C THR A 164 6.05 24.95 0.06
N PRO A 165 5.46 23.95 0.76
CA PRO A 165 5.77 23.68 2.16
C PRO A 165 7.26 23.40 2.37
N PRO A 166 7.82 23.76 3.54
CA PRO A 166 9.25 23.59 3.81
C PRO A 166 9.70 22.12 3.79
N HIS A 167 8.84 21.19 4.19
CA HIS A 167 9.16 19.77 4.33
C HIS A 167 8.09 18.87 3.72
N ILE A 168 8.01 18.83 2.39
CA ILE A 168 7.12 17.89 1.69
C ILE A 168 7.54 16.44 1.98
N LYS A 169 6.60 15.65 2.49
CA LYS A 169 6.73 14.23 2.76
C LYS A 169 5.37 13.55 2.51
N PRO A 170 5.36 12.26 2.18
CA PRO A 170 4.11 11.51 2.15
C PRO A 170 3.67 11.12 3.56
N GLU A 171 2.47 10.56 3.66
CA GLU A 171 1.94 9.96 4.88
C GLU A 171 2.85 8.87 5.45
N TRP A 172 2.72 8.62 6.75
CA TRP A 172 3.67 7.83 7.54
C TRP A 172 3.93 6.43 6.97
N TYR A 173 2.91 5.79 6.40
CA TYR A 173 2.99 4.45 5.80
C TYR A 173 3.81 4.39 4.49
N PHE A 174 4.20 5.54 3.93
CA PHE A 174 5.10 5.62 2.77
C PHE A 174 6.52 6.11 3.12
N LEU A 175 6.79 6.51 4.37
CA LEU A 175 8.07 7.12 4.74
C LEU A 175 9.27 6.19 4.52
N PHE A 176 9.10 4.89 4.72
CA PHE A 176 10.17 3.91 4.47
C PHE A 176 10.63 3.94 3.01
N ALA A 177 9.67 3.93 2.08
CA ALA A 177 9.90 3.91 0.65
C ALA A 177 10.42 5.27 0.16
N TYR A 178 9.88 6.36 0.70
CA TYR A 178 10.37 7.73 0.46
C TYR A 178 11.83 7.91 0.90
N THR A 179 12.22 7.30 2.01
CA THR A 179 13.62 7.32 2.49
C THR A 179 14.55 6.58 1.53
N ILE A 180 14.12 5.43 1.01
CA ILE A 180 14.86 4.67 -0.02
C ILE A 180 15.00 5.47 -1.32
N LEU A 181 13.93 6.14 -1.77
CA LEU A 181 13.96 7.02 -2.94
C LEU A 181 15.04 8.11 -2.80
N ARG A 182 15.12 8.73 -1.61
CA ARG A 182 16.03 9.85 -1.34
C ARG A 182 17.48 9.44 -1.05
N SER A 183 17.74 8.17 -0.76
CA SER A 183 19.11 7.70 -0.47
C SER A 183 19.98 7.59 -1.73
N ILE A 184 19.36 7.55 -2.92
CA ILE A 184 20.06 7.44 -4.20
C ILE A 184 20.11 8.83 -4.87
N PRO A 185 21.29 9.43 -5.08
CA PRO A 185 21.44 10.75 -5.71
C PRO A 185 21.31 10.70 -7.24
N ASN A 186 20.33 9.95 -7.75
CA ASN A 186 19.99 9.84 -9.15
C ASN A 186 18.47 9.66 -9.28
N LYS A 187 17.80 10.48 -10.11
CA LYS A 187 16.34 10.44 -10.22
C LYS A 187 15.82 9.07 -10.68
N LEU A 188 16.39 8.50 -11.74
CA LEU A 188 15.98 7.19 -12.26
C LEU A 188 16.32 6.07 -11.25
N GLY A 189 17.54 6.09 -10.70
CA GLY A 189 17.98 5.12 -9.71
C GLY A 189 17.10 5.10 -8.47
N GLY A 190 16.75 6.28 -7.93
CA GLY A 190 15.84 6.40 -6.80
C GLY A 190 14.43 5.88 -7.10
N VAL A 191 13.89 6.17 -8.29
CA VAL A 191 12.57 5.65 -8.71
C VAL A 191 12.58 4.13 -8.85
N LEU A 192 13.65 3.56 -9.43
CA LEU A 192 13.81 2.11 -9.51
C LEU A 192 13.93 1.47 -8.12
N ALA A 193 14.70 2.06 -7.21
CA ALA A 193 14.84 1.55 -5.84
C ALA A 193 13.53 1.65 -5.04
N LEU A 194 12.76 2.72 -5.22
CA LEU A 194 11.42 2.86 -4.65
C LEU A 194 10.52 1.69 -5.12
N LEU A 195 10.43 1.46 -6.43
CA LEU A 195 9.65 0.35 -7.00
C LEU A 195 10.11 -1.00 -6.44
N LEU A 196 11.43 -1.23 -6.44
CA LEU A 196 12.03 -2.48 -5.98
C LEU A 196 11.84 -2.71 -4.48
N SER A 197 11.73 -1.66 -3.66
CA SER A 197 11.49 -1.82 -2.21
C SER A 197 10.19 -2.54 -1.88
N ILE A 198 9.22 -2.51 -2.79
CA ILE A 198 7.95 -3.23 -2.66
C ILE A 198 7.99 -4.51 -3.51
N MET A 199 8.50 -4.42 -4.74
CA MET A 199 8.56 -5.57 -5.66
C MET A 199 9.50 -6.68 -5.20
N ILE A 200 10.45 -6.39 -4.29
CA ILE A 200 11.28 -7.41 -3.66
C ILE A 200 10.46 -8.53 -3.01
N LEU A 201 9.23 -8.24 -2.58
CA LEU A 201 8.31 -9.24 -2.02
C LEU A 201 8.04 -10.40 -3.00
N THR A 202 7.99 -10.15 -4.31
CA THR A 202 7.74 -11.21 -5.31
C THR A 202 8.91 -12.18 -5.47
N ILE A 203 10.12 -11.74 -5.11
CA ILE A 203 11.36 -12.53 -5.20
C ILE A 203 11.58 -13.39 -3.94
N ILE A 204 10.95 -13.06 -2.81
CA ILE A 204 11.11 -13.77 -1.53
C ILE A 204 11.00 -15.30 -1.65
N PRO A 205 10.01 -15.88 -2.37
CA PRO A 205 9.93 -17.34 -2.49
C PRO A 205 11.13 -17.95 -3.21
N ALA A 206 11.71 -17.26 -4.19
CA ALA A 206 12.84 -17.75 -4.98
C ALA A 206 14.17 -17.74 -4.21
N ILE A 207 14.28 -16.91 -3.16
CA ILE A 207 15.49 -16.79 -2.33
C ILE A 207 15.38 -17.58 -1.02
N HIS A 208 14.34 -18.40 -0.85
CA HIS A 208 14.20 -19.26 0.31
C HIS A 208 15.15 -20.47 0.21
N THR A 209 16.16 -20.50 1.08
CA THR A 209 17.21 -21.53 1.09
C THR A 209 17.06 -22.54 2.23
N SER A 210 16.25 -22.23 3.24
CA SER A 210 15.99 -23.14 4.36
C SER A 210 15.32 -24.42 3.87
N LYS A 211 15.66 -25.55 4.49
CA LYS A 211 14.92 -26.80 4.28
C LYS A 211 13.59 -26.84 5.04
N GLN A 212 13.42 -25.95 6.02
CA GLN A 212 12.23 -25.83 6.86
C GLN A 212 11.44 -24.57 6.48
N GLN A 213 10.12 -24.69 6.40
CA GLN A 213 9.20 -23.58 6.10
C GLN A 213 9.15 -22.53 7.23
N SER A 214 9.16 -22.99 8.48
CA SER A 214 9.16 -22.20 9.71
C SER A 214 10.16 -22.82 10.70
N MET A 215 10.32 -22.24 11.89
CA MET A 215 11.22 -22.75 12.96
C MET A 215 11.08 -24.26 13.19
#